data_AF-A0A0G0N758-F1
#
_entry.id   AF-A0A0G0N758-F1
#
_cell.length_a   1.000
_cell.length_b   1.000
_cell.length_c   1.000
_cell.angle_alpha   90.00
_cell.angle_beta   90.00
_cell.angle_gamma   90.00
#
_symmetry.space_group_name_H-M   'P 1'
#
loop_
_entity.id
_entity.type
_entity.pdbx_description
1 polymer ?
#
loop_
_entity_poly.entity_id
_entity_poly.type
_entity_poly.pdbx_seq_one_letter_code
_entity_poly.pdbx_strand_id
1 'polypeptide(L)'
;MSKINRTPLILKSLSSREMAIWTALDEYVVGQDFAKKILISRLTNLNNGLRMIVTGSKPPATLLFVGPTGSGKMHFIKSFAKIIFGNENAFLRVNCTLFSEGMITQQKIDEFGFDLYARSVYQTQIDAANAEIEKIAEKVNTIERVMNQKVKDGESFDKCAESYYKEIEKLNKKKEAIDAKLDKTLKNIKWEPGGNYQSIVVFEGVDEMHPGVINVLREILDSGTFTSGNGVVSFKNCFIFLKCSLLSEDLVGDYLKRGTVGYRTKEKSEPSTEFYKTAKDRVAKMIPLELLKEIGKENIVVFRPSVKKEMIKIIDKKLENLNKIYLSKNPKKEININFTEKLKEYIYEETQDSVNIILGASSIERIISIRICNRLNKIVTTEEFGIVPGDTIEIDILNGEIVFNKITLS
;
A
#
# COMPACT_ATOMS: atom_id res chain seq x y z
N MET A 1 5.46 30.77 -25.01
CA MET A 1 6.46 31.04 -23.96
C MET A 1 5.97 32.19 -23.08
N SER A 2 5.44 31.90 -21.89
CA SER A 2 5.22 32.92 -20.86
C SER A 2 5.56 32.31 -19.50
N LYS A 3 6.62 32.82 -18.90
CA LYS A 3 7.20 32.40 -17.62
C LYS A 3 6.14 32.50 -16.51
N ILE A 4 5.87 31.36 -15.85
CA ILE A 4 5.11 31.32 -14.60
C ILE A 4 5.97 31.99 -13.53
N ASN A 5 5.50 33.13 -13.03
CA ASN A 5 6.12 33.88 -11.93
C ASN A 5 6.14 33.01 -10.66
N ARG A 6 7.35 32.63 -10.25
CA ARG A 6 7.65 32.03 -8.95
C ARG A 6 7.79 33.14 -7.92
N THR A 7 6.69 33.61 -7.36
CA THR A 7 6.73 34.46 -6.16
C THR A 7 6.25 33.65 -4.96
N PRO A 8 6.99 33.60 -3.83
CA PRO A 8 6.59 32.82 -2.67
C PRO A 8 5.38 33.47 -2.02
N LEU A 9 4.30 32.71 -1.85
CA LEU A 9 3.12 33.13 -1.09
C LEU A 9 3.51 33.38 0.37
N ILE A 10 3.44 34.65 0.78
CA ILE A 10 3.53 35.09 2.17
C ILE A 10 2.23 34.63 2.87
N LEU A 11 2.31 33.56 3.65
CA LEU A 11 1.29 33.20 4.64
C LEU A 11 1.97 33.04 6.01
N LYS A 12 1.54 33.88 6.95
CA LYS A 12 2.11 34.05 8.29
C LYS A 12 1.90 32.77 9.11
N SER A 13 3.02 32.22 9.60
CA SER A 13 3.21 31.15 10.60
C SER A 13 2.73 29.73 10.26
N LEU A 14 3.64 28.97 9.63
CA LEU A 14 4.01 27.56 9.84
C LEU A 14 5.27 27.34 8.96
N SER A 15 6.30 26.70 9.48
CA SER A 15 7.61 26.48 8.85
C SER A 15 7.52 26.19 7.33
N SER A 16 8.39 26.76 6.51
CA SER A 16 8.36 26.60 5.04
C SER A 16 8.39 25.15 4.55
N ARG A 17 9.01 24.24 5.31
CA ARG A 17 9.09 22.80 5.01
C ARG A 17 7.76 22.09 5.25
N GLU A 18 7.10 22.33 6.37
CA GLU A 18 5.82 21.73 6.74
C GLU A 18 4.72 22.16 5.78
N MET A 19 4.73 23.43 5.35
CA MET A 19 3.84 23.88 4.27
C MET A 19 4.11 23.16 2.94
N ALA A 20 5.38 22.96 2.57
CA ALA A 20 5.71 22.20 1.37
C ALA A 20 5.22 20.73 1.46
N ILE A 21 5.38 20.09 2.63
CA ILE A 21 4.86 18.74 2.88
C ILE A 21 3.33 18.73 2.82
N TRP A 22 2.65 19.72 3.39
CA TRP A 22 1.20 19.85 3.31
C TRP A 22 0.72 19.95 1.86
N THR A 23 1.30 20.87 1.08
CA THR A 23 0.93 21.08 -0.33
C THR A 23 1.14 19.80 -1.14
N ALA A 24 2.29 19.13 -0.96
CA ALA A 24 2.55 17.87 -1.66
C ALA A 24 1.59 16.75 -1.21
N LEU A 25 1.29 16.63 0.08
CA LEU A 25 0.31 15.67 0.58
C LEU A 25 -1.09 15.96 0.04
N ASP A 26 -1.48 17.22 -0.10
CA ASP A 26 -2.78 17.60 -0.66
C ASP A 26 -2.90 17.26 -2.15
N GLU A 27 -1.78 17.37 -2.88
CA GLU A 27 -1.68 16.92 -4.26
C GLU A 27 -1.81 15.39 -4.37
N TYR A 28 -1.19 14.60 -3.50
CA TYR A 28 -1.23 13.14 -3.62
C TYR A 28 -2.42 12.48 -2.94
N VAL A 29 -2.92 13.05 -1.84
CA VAL A 29 -3.98 12.48 -1.00
C VAL A 29 -5.24 13.33 -1.12
N VAL A 30 -6.24 12.80 -1.81
CA VAL A 30 -7.53 13.46 -1.96
C VAL A 30 -8.34 13.34 -0.65
N GLY A 31 -8.76 14.47 -0.10
CA GLY A 31 -9.48 14.52 1.18
C GLY A 31 -8.58 14.13 2.36
N GLN A 32 -9.19 13.56 3.41
CA GLN A 32 -8.49 13.13 4.64
C GLN A 32 -7.70 14.27 5.33
N ASP A 33 -8.21 15.50 5.28
CA ASP A 33 -7.51 16.68 5.78
C ASP A 33 -7.21 16.62 7.28
N PHE A 34 -8.05 15.91 8.04
CA PHE A 34 -7.80 15.62 9.45
C PHE A 34 -6.51 14.81 9.66
N ALA A 35 -6.25 13.80 8.82
CA ALA A 35 -5.04 12.99 8.87
C ALA A 35 -3.80 13.81 8.49
N LYS A 36 -3.91 14.62 7.43
CA LYS A 36 -2.83 15.55 7.02
C LYS A 36 -2.46 16.49 8.15
N LYS A 37 -3.45 17.10 8.83
CA LYS A 37 -3.23 18.07 9.93
C LYS A 37 -2.51 17.45 11.11
N ILE A 38 -2.87 16.23 11.51
CA ILE A 38 -2.20 15.53 12.62
C ILE A 38 -0.73 15.27 12.27
N LEU A 39 -0.44 14.76 11.07
CA LEU A 39 0.93 14.52 10.64
C LEU A 39 1.76 15.81 10.65
N ILE A 40 1.27 16.90 10.05
CA ILE A 40 1.97 18.19 10.03
C ILE A 40 2.22 18.71 11.45
N SER A 41 1.23 18.60 12.34
CA SER A 41 1.39 18.99 13.75
C SER A 41 2.53 18.20 14.43
N ARG A 42 2.66 16.90 14.15
CA ARG A 42 3.76 16.08 14.68
C ARG A 42 5.11 16.46 14.11
N LEU A 43 5.20 16.68 12.81
CA LEU A 43 6.43 17.13 12.16
C LEU A 43 6.91 18.49 12.69
N THR A 44 5.97 19.41 12.95
CA THR A 44 6.27 20.73 13.51
C THR A 44 6.92 20.60 14.89
N ASN A 45 6.36 19.74 15.75
CA ASN A 45 6.90 19.50 17.10
C ASN A 45 8.31 18.86 17.07
N LEU A 46 8.61 18.09 16.04
CA LEU A 46 9.94 17.49 15.86
C LEU A 46 10.99 18.51 15.40
N ASN A 47 10.64 19.38 14.46
CA ASN A 47 11.56 20.36 13.86
C ASN A 47 11.93 21.50 14.82
N ASN A 48 11.05 21.87 15.76
CA ASN A 48 11.29 22.96 16.71
C ASN A 48 12.28 22.60 17.84
N GLY A 49 13.10 21.54 17.68
CA GLY A 49 14.05 21.08 18.70
C GLY A 49 13.40 20.48 19.95
N LEU A 50 12.07 20.44 20.01
CA LEU A 50 11.32 19.88 21.13
C LEU A 50 11.34 18.34 21.15
N ARG A 51 12.02 17.68 20.22
CA ARG A 51 12.12 16.22 20.15
C ARG A 51 12.52 15.58 21.48
N MET A 52 13.52 16.10 22.17
CA MET A 52 13.92 15.54 23.47
C MET A 52 12.87 15.72 24.57
N ILE A 53 12.09 16.82 24.51
CA ILE A 53 11.02 17.12 25.45
C ILE A 53 9.73 16.34 25.12
N VAL A 54 9.47 16.11 23.82
CA VAL A 54 8.22 15.56 23.29
C VAL A 54 8.30 14.04 23.11
N THR A 55 9.45 13.51 22.69
CA THR A 55 9.63 12.08 22.41
C THR A 55 10.77 11.45 23.22
N GLY A 56 11.82 12.19 23.60
CA GLY A 56 12.97 11.60 24.30
C GLY A 56 13.60 10.48 23.46
N SER A 57 13.66 9.26 24.01
CA SER A 57 14.08 8.04 23.30
C SER A 57 12.99 7.41 22.42
N LYS A 58 11.73 7.84 22.54
CA LYS A 58 10.61 7.33 21.74
C LYS A 58 10.79 7.65 20.25
N PRO A 59 10.18 6.84 19.37
CA PRO A 59 10.10 7.14 17.95
C PRO A 59 9.52 8.55 17.70
N PRO A 60 10.04 9.30 16.72
CA PRO A 60 9.72 10.71 16.50
C PRO A 60 8.22 10.98 16.23
N ALA A 61 7.54 10.07 15.56
CA ALA A 61 6.08 10.12 15.50
C ALA A 61 5.52 8.71 15.41
N THR A 62 4.56 8.41 16.28
CA THR A 62 3.76 7.20 16.23
C THR A 62 2.32 7.62 15.95
N LEU A 63 1.71 7.12 14.87
CA LEU A 63 0.33 7.42 14.50
C LEU A 63 -0.48 6.14 14.32
N LEU A 64 -1.67 6.08 14.93
CA LEU A 64 -2.59 4.95 14.79
C LEU A 64 -3.67 5.27 13.75
N PHE A 65 -3.57 4.69 12.57
CA PHE A 65 -4.49 4.84 11.46
C PHE A 65 -5.66 3.87 11.59
N VAL A 66 -6.87 4.41 11.70
CA VAL A 66 -8.12 3.65 11.81
C VAL A 66 -9.11 4.11 10.76
N GLY A 67 -9.90 3.21 10.21
CA GLY A 67 -10.91 3.53 9.20
C GLY A 67 -11.20 2.33 8.30
N PRO A 68 -12.17 2.43 7.38
CA PRO A 68 -12.54 1.31 6.52
C PRO A 68 -11.46 0.98 5.48
N THR A 69 -11.53 -0.23 4.94
CA THR A 69 -10.71 -0.64 3.79
C THR A 69 -10.95 0.31 2.63
N GLY A 70 -9.88 0.65 1.89
CA GLY A 70 -9.99 1.59 0.78
C GLY A 70 -10.10 3.07 1.12
N SER A 71 -10.09 3.45 2.41
CA SER A 71 -10.12 4.86 2.85
C SER A 71 -8.83 5.66 2.60
N GLY A 72 -7.77 5.00 2.11
CA GLY A 72 -6.51 5.65 1.75
C GLY A 72 -5.40 5.58 2.80
N LYS A 73 -5.55 4.80 3.89
CA LYS A 73 -4.53 4.63 4.95
C LYS A 73 -3.12 4.31 4.39
N MET A 74 -3.01 3.29 3.52
CA MET A 74 -1.73 2.91 2.90
C MET A 74 -1.26 3.94 1.85
N HIS A 75 -2.19 4.47 1.05
CA HIS A 75 -1.87 5.50 0.06
C HIS A 75 -1.30 6.77 0.70
N PHE A 76 -1.79 7.15 1.88
CA PHE A 76 -1.25 8.26 2.68
C PHE A 76 0.21 8.00 3.07
N ILE A 77 0.52 6.80 3.58
CA ILE A 77 1.89 6.45 3.98
C ILE A 77 2.82 6.42 2.76
N LYS A 78 2.39 5.82 1.65
CA LYS A 78 3.13 5.82 0.38
C LYS A 78 3.40 7.23 -0.12
N SER A 79 2.39 8.10 -0.07
CA SER A 79 2.54 9.52 -0.45
C SER A 79 3.53 10.24 0.46
N PHE A 80 3.47 10.00 1.76
CA PHE A 80 4.43 10.55 2.71
C PHE A 80 5.86 10.06 2.48
N ALA A 81 6.05 8.75 2.25
CA ALA A 81 7.35 8.17 1.90
C ALA A 81 7.91 8.78 0.61
N LYS A 82 7.07 8.96 -0.41
CA LYS A 82 7.45 9.64 -1.65
C LYS A 82 7.90 11.09 -1.41
N ILE A 83 7.22 11.83 -0.55
CA ILE A 83 7.55 13.23 -0.24
C ILE A 83 8.88 13.34 0.51
N ILE A 84 9.11 12.47 1.50
CA ILE A 84 10.29 12.56 2.36
C ILE A 84 11.53 11.91 1.74
N PHE A 85 11.35 10.79 1.02
CA PHE A 85 12.44 9.97 0.51
C PHE A 85 12.50 9.88 -1.03
N GLY A 86 11.57 10.51 -1.75
CA GLY A 86 11.49 10.44 -3.21
C GLY A 86 10.95 9.10 -3.75
N ASN A 87 10.64 8.14 -2.89
CA ASN A 87 10.18 6.79 -3.26
C ASN A 87 8.98 6.38 -2.42
N GLU A 88 7.86 6.05 -3.07
CA GLU A 88 6.61 5.65 -2.40
C GLU A 88 6.70 4.32 -1.64
N ASN A 89 7.69 3.49 -1.96
CA ASN A 89 7.94 2.20 -1.32
C ASN A 89 9.09 2.27 -0.29
N ALA A 90 9.60 3.47 0.03
CA ALA A 90 10.64 3.68 1.04
C ALA A 90 10.07 3.63 2.47
N PHE A 91 9.47 2.49 2.82
CA PHE A 91 9.02 2.19 4.17
C PHE A 91 9.10 0.68 4.44
N LEU A 92 9.17 0.33 5.72
CA LEU A 92 9.12 -1.05 6.20
C LEU A 92 7.70 -1.40 6.59
N ARG A 93 7.26 -2.63 6.32
CA ARG A 93 5.94 -3.11 6.70
C ARG A 93 6.12 -4.34 7.57
N VAL A 94 5.42 -4.38 8.69
CA VAL A 94 5.36 -5.54 9.58
C VAL A 94 3.91 -5.99 9.59
N ASN A 95 3.66 -7.22 9.14
CA ASN A 95 2.31 -7.79 9.19
C ASN A 95 2.09 -8.46 10.55
N CYS A 96 1.37 -7.78 11.45
CA CYS A 96 1.10 -8.29 12.79
C CYS A 96 0.09 -9.45 12.80
N THR A 97 -0.66 -9.67 11.71
CA THR A 97 -1.59 -10.80 11.62
C THR A 97 -0.88 -12.15 11.53
N LEU A 98 0.40 -12.18 11.13
CA LEU A 98 1.23 -13.39 11.19
C LEU A 98 1.41 -13.91 12.63
N PHE A 99 1.12 -13.06 13.61
CA PHE A 99 1.22 -13.37 15.02
C PHE A 99 -0.14 -13.38 15.70
N SER A 100 -1.23 -13.66 14.99
CA SER A 100 -2.57 -13.78 15.58
C SER A 100 -2.77 -15.09 16.34
N GLU A 101 -2.15 -16.18 15.89
CA GLU A 101 -2.40 -17.54 16.37
C GLU A 101 -1.15 -18.33 16.76
N GLY A 102 -1.34 -19.26 17.71
CA GLY A 102 -0.32 -20.20 18.18
C GLY A 102 0.62 -19.63 19.24
N MET A 103 1.53 -20.47 19.72
CA MET A 103 2.57 -20.02 20.66
C MET A 103 3.46 -18.98 19.99
N ILE A 104 3.57 -17.82 20.63
CA ILE A 104 4.54 -16.78 20.25
C ILE A 104 5.89 -17.19 20.82
N THR A 105 6.75 -17.72 19.97
CA THR A 105 8.13 -18.08 20.32
C THR A 105 9.07 -16.89 20.09
N GLN A 106 10.22 -16.88 20.76
CA GLN A 106 11.25 -15.85 20.50
C GLN A 106 11.65 -15.80 19.02
N GLN A 107 11.70 -16.94 18.34
CA GLN A 107 11.95 -17.02 16.90
C GLN A 107 10.90 -16.25 16.07
N LYS A 108 9.60 -16.39 16.38
CA LYS A 108 8.53 -15.60 15.74
C LYS A 108 8.67 -14.11 16.06
N ILE A 109 9.04 -13.77 17.30
CA ILE A 109 9.28 -12.36 17.65
C ILE A 109 10.50 -11.81 16.88
N ASP A 110 11.53 -12.63 16.65
CA ASP A 110 12.69 -12.25 15.82
C ASP A 110 12.30 -12.10 14.33
N GLU A 111 11.28 -12.81 13.84
CA GLU A 111 10.68 -12.62 12.51
C GLU A 111 9.92 -11.28 12.38
N PHE A 112 9.52 -10.64 13.49
CA PHE A 112 8.92 -9.30 13.53
C PHE A 112 9.84 -8.23 12.87
N GLY A 113 11.14 -8.54 12.74
CA GLY A 113 12.15 -7.70 12.09
C GLY A 113 12.43 -7.97 10.61
N PHE A 114 11.76 -8.95 9.97
CA PHE A 114 12.17 -9.47 8.66
C PHE A 114 11.16 -9.33 7.52
N ASP A 115 10.51 -8.17 7.42
CA ASP A 115 9.87 -7.80 6.15
C ASP A 115 10.24 -6.36 5.71
N LEU A 116 10.92 -6.30 4.56
CA LEU A 116 11.13 -5.17 3.63
C LEU A 116 12.46 -4.40 3.50
N TYR A 117 13.41 -4.37 4.46
CA TYR A 117 14.72 -3.73 4.16
C TYR A 117 15.68 -4.70 3.47
N ALA A 118 15.76 -5.93 3.97
CA ALA A 118 16.46 -7.02 3.30
C ALA A 118 15.85 -7.33 1.93
N ARG A 119 14.51 -7.32 1.85
CA ARG A 119 13.80 -7.60 0.61
C ARG A 119 13.99 -6.52 -0.43
N SER A 120 13.96 -5.22 -0.13
CA SER A 120 14.15 -4.19 -1.18
C SER A 120 15.57 -4.11 -1.75
N VAL A 121 16.61 -4.23 -0.91
CA VAL A 121 18.03 -4.21 -1.35
C VAL A 121 18.38 -5.47 -2.16
N TYR A 122 17.82 -6.61 -1.77
CA TYR A 122 18.05 -7.88 -2.44
C TYR A 122 16.84 -8.35 -3.24
N GLN A 123 15.87 -7.47 -3.57
CA GLN A 123 14.59 -7.88 -4.18
C GLN A 123 14.86 -8.58 -5.48
N THR A 124 15.80 -8.03 -6.25
CA THR A 124 16.27 -8.63 -7.49
C THR A 124 16.89 -10.01 -7.28
N GLN A 125 17.60 -10.25 -6.18
CA GLN A 125 18.18 -11.56 -5.87
C GLN A 125 17.14 -12.54 -5.34
N ILE A 126 16.17 -12.06 -4.56
CA ILE A 126 15.05 -12.84 -4.03
C ILE A 126 14.10 -13.23 -5.17
N ASP A 127 13.75 -12.29 -6.05
CA ASP A 127 12.94 -12.52 -7.25
C ASP A 127 13.66 -13.48 -8.20
N ALA A 128 14.97 -13.33 -8.38
CA ALA A 128 15.77 -14.27 -9.16
C ALA A 128 15.78 -15.67 -8.55
N ALA A 129 15.96 -15.78 -7.23
CA ALA A 129 15.92 -17.06 -6.52
C ALA A 129 14.54 -17.71 -6.60
N ASN A 130 13.47 -16.95 -6.36
CA ASN A 130 12.09 -17.42 -6.46
C ASN A 130 11.75 -17.85 -7.89
N ALA A 131 12.17 -17.09 -8.91
CA ALA A 131 12.00 -17.48 -10.30
C ALA A 131 12.80 -18.75 -10.67
N GLU A 132 13.97 -18.97 -10.07
CA GLU A 132 14.70 -20.24 -10.22
C GLU A 132 13.98 -21.40 -9.52
N ILE A 133 13.44 -21.19 -8.33
CA ILE A 133 12.67 -22.19 -7.58
C ILE A 133 11.40 -22.56 -8.36
N GLU A 134 10.70 -21.58 -8.92
CA GLU A 134 9.50 -21.79 -9.75
C GLU A 134 9.83 -22.59 -11.00
N LYS A 135 10.93 -22.28 -11.71
CA LYS A 135 11.44 -23.09 -12.83
C LYS A 135 11.78 -24.52 -12.44
N ILE A 136 12.31 -24.74 -11.23
CA ILE A 136 12.59 -26.08 -10.72
C ILE A 136 11.27 -26.82 -10.45
N ALA A 137 10.28 -26.17 -9.82
CA ALA A 137 8.98 -26.75 -9.55
C ALA A 137 8.24 -27.13 -10.85
N GLU A 138 8.26 -26.28 -11.87
CA GLU A 138 7.70 -26.58 -13.19
C GLU A 138 8.34 -27.82 -13.84
N LYS A 139 9.67 -27.95 -13.72
CA LYS A 139 10.40 -29.11 -14.23
C LYS A 139 10.03 -30.39 -13.50
N VAL A 140 9.96 -30.35 -12.16
CA VAL A 140 9.53 -31.50 -11.36
C VAL A 140 8.12 -31.93 -11.75
N ASN A 141 7.17 -30.98 -11.80
CA ASN A 141 5.79 -31.26 -12.23
C ASN A 141 5.72 -31.87 -13.64
N THR A 142 6.57 -31.39 -14.55
CA THR A 142 6.65 -31.93 -15.92
C THR A 142 7.16 -33.37 -15.92
N ILE A 143 8.22 -33.66 -15.17
CA ILE A 143 8.79 -35.01 -15.03
C ILE A 143 7.76 -35.95 -14.42
N GLU A 144 7.10 -35.55 -13.33
CA GLU A 144 6.04 -36.33 -12.69
C GLU A 144 4.87 -36.61 -13.64
N ARG A 145 4.48 -35.62 -14.46
CA ARG A 145 3.43 -35.81 -15.47
C ARG A 145 3.82 -36.81 -16.55
N VAL A 146 5.05 -36.73 -17.06
CA VAL A 146 5.59 -37.68 -18.07
C VAL A 146 5.68 -39.08 -17.47
N MET A 147 6.16 -39.19 -16.24
CA MET A 147 6.23 -40.46 -15.51
C MET A 147 4.83 -41.06 -15.38
N ASN A 148 3.86 -40.30 -14.86
CA ASN A 148 2.47 -40.77 -14.70
C ASN A 148 1.80 -41.16 -16.04
N GLN A 149 2.16 -40.51 -17.15
CA GLN A 149 1.65 -40.85 -18.48
C GLN A 149 2.23 -42.17 -18.99
N LYS A 150 3.56 -42.37 -18.92
CA LYS A 150 4.22 -43.62 -19.36
C LYS A 150 3.75 -44.86 -18.61
N VAL A 151 3.39 -44.67 -17.34
CA VAL A 151 2.80 -45.72 -16.49
C VAL A 151 1.41 -46.11 -16.97
N LYS A 152 0.60 -45.12 -17.38
CA LYS A 152 -0.70 -45.37 -18.01
C LYS A 152 -0.57 -46.06 -19.36
N ASP A 153 0.50 -45.77 -20.09
CA ASP A 153 0.77 -46.32 -21.42
C ASP A 153 1.39 -47.74 -21.39
N GLY A 154 1.60 -48.32 -20.19
CA GLY A 154 2.00 -49.72 -20.00
C GLY A 154 3.51 -50.00 -20.12
N GLU A 155 4.36 -48.98 -20.09
CA GLU A 155 5.82 -49.15 -20.11
C GLU A 155 6.34 -49.76 -18.79
N SER A 156 7.34 -50.66 -18.89
CA SER A 156 8.00 -51.27 -17.72
C SER A 156 8.70 -50.21 -16.87
N PHE A 157 8.29 -50.13 -15.60
CA PHE A 157 8.60 -49.06 -14.64
C PHE A 157 10.07 -49.03 -14.21
N ASP A 158 10.77 -50.17 -14.22
CA ASP A 158 11.94 -50.38 -13.36
C ASP A 158 13.20 -49.61 -13.75
N LYS A 159 13.49 -49.41 -15.05
CA LYS A 159 14.70 -48.68 -15.49
C LYS A 159 14.46 -47.20 -15.77
N CYS A 160 13.24 -46.82 -16.17
CA CYS A 160 12.91 -45.44 -16.49
C CYS A 160 12.65 -44.63 -15.22
N ALA A 161 11.98 -45.21 -14.23
CA ALA A 161 11.65 -44.54 -12.97
C ALA A 161 12.89 -44.19 -12.15
N GLU A 162 13.91 -45.05 -12.11
CA GLU A 162 15.14 -44.77 -11.37
C GLU A 162 15.87 -43.53 -11.90
N SER A 163 15.85 -43.33 -13.22
CA SER A 163 16.40 -42.13 -13.86
C SER A 163 15.60 -40.88 -13.50
N TYR A 164 14.27 -40.94 -13.52
CA TYR A 164 13.40 -39.81 -13.17
C TYR A 164 13.50 -39.44 -11.68
N TYR A 165 13.52 -40.42 -10.78
CA TYR A 165 13.71 -40.17 -9.34
C TYR A 165 15.06 -39.54 -9.04
N LYS A 166 16.14 -39.99 -9.68
CA LYS A 166 17.47 -39.35 -9.55
C LYS A 166 17.48 -37.90 -10.05
N GLU A 167 16.74 -37.61 -11.11
CA GLU A 167 16.62 -36.25 -11.64
C GLU A 167 15.80 -35.34 -10.72
N ILE A 168 14.67 -35.82 -10.20
CA ILE A 168 13.87 -35.11 -9.19
C ILE A 168 14.68 -34.85 -7.92
N GLU A 169 15.42 -35.86 -7.42
CA GLU A 169 16.27 -35.71 -6.23
C GLU A 169 17.35 -34.64 -6.44
N LYS A 170 17.98 -34.61 -7.62
CA LYS A 170 18.96 -33.58 -7.99
C LYS A 170 18.34 -32.19 -8.03
N LEU A 171 17.13 -32.06 -8.58
CA LEU A 171 16.40 -30.79 -8.63
C LEU A 171 16.00 -30.30 -7.23
N ASN A 172 15.54 -31.21 -6.36
CA ASN A 172 15.20 -30.89 -4.97
C ASN A 172 16.43 -30.46 -4.16
N LYS A 173 17.56 -31.16 -4.29
CA LYS A 173 18.83 -30.72 -3.67
C LYS A 173 19.27 -29.34 -4.14
N LYS A 174 19.04 -29.01 -5.42
CA LYS A 174 19.33 -27.68 -5.96
C LYS A 174 18.41 -26.62 -5.34
N LYS A 175 17.11 -26.91 -5.20
CA LYS A 175 16.15 -26.03 -4.51
C LYS A 175 16.58 -25.77 -3.06
N GLU A 176 16.87 -26.83 -2.31
CA GLU A 176 17.34 -26.72 -0.91
C GLU A 176 18.60 -25.87 -0.77
N ALA A 177 19.54 -25.99 -1.71
CA ALA A 177 20.76 -25.18 -1.71
C ALA A 177 20.49 -23.69 -1.98
N ILE A 178 19.52 -23.37 -2.84
CA ILE A 178 19.08 -21.99 -3.11
C ILE A 178 18.40 -21.42 -1.87
N ASP A 179 17.48 -22.17 -1.25
CA ASP A 179 16.79 -21.78 -0.02
C ASP A 179 17.79 -21.52 1.12
N ALA A 180 18.75 -22.43 1.33
CA ALA A 180 19.77 -22.27 2.37
C ALA A 180 20.68 -21.05 2.14
N LYS A 181 21.00 -20.74 0.86
CA LYS A 181 21.78 -19.56 0.49
C LYS A 181 20.99 -18.28 0.74
N LEU A 182 19.70 -18.28 0.41
CA LEU A 182 18.79 -17.18 0.65
C LEU A 182 18.67 -16.91 2.16
N ASP A 183 18.41 -17.95 2.95
CA ASP A 183 18.32 -17.87 4.41
C ASP A 183 19.60 -17.33 5.05
N LYS A 184 20.77 -17.81 4.62
CA LYS A 184 22.06 -17.33 5.12
C LYS A 184 22.29 -15.86 4.79
N THR A 185 21.90 -15.43 3.59
CA THR A 185 22.03 -14.04 3.14
C THR A 185 21.10 -13.14 3.94
N LEU A 186 19.86 -13.58 4.17
CA LEU A 186 18.88 -12.86 4.98
C LEU A 186 19.33 -12.75 6.44
N LYS A 187 19.81 -13.83 7.07
CA LYS A 187 20.26 -13.84 8.48
C LYS A 187 21.40 -12.89 8.82
N ASN A 188 22.25 -12.52 7.86
CA ASN A 188 23.39 -11.62 8.08
C ASN A 188 23.02 -10.13 7.99
N ILE A 189 21.76 -9.79 7.72
CA ILE A 189 21.32 -8.40 7.58
C ILE A 189 20.99 -7.85 8.95
N LYS A 190 21.82 -6.92 9.44
CA LYS A 190 21.54 -6.17 10.67
C LYS A 190 20.37 -5.22 10.42
N TRP A 191 19.21 -5.55 10.96
CA TRP A 191 18.02 -4.70 10.90
C TRP A 191 18.13 -3.55 11.91
N GLU A 192 18.21 -2.32 11.42
CA GLU A 192 18.40 -1.14 12.27
C GLU A 192 17.65 0.09 11.70
N PRO A 193 16.31 0.00 11.57
CA PRO A 193 15.51 0.97 10.84
C PRO A 193 15.58 2.39 11.41
N GLY A 194 15.88 2.54 12.70
CA GLY A 194 16.02 3.82 13.39
C GLY A 194 17.45 4.09 13.85
N GLY A 195 18.45 3.40 13.28
CA GLY A 195 19.87 3.61 13.56
C GLY A 195 20.36 4.96 13.03
N ASN A 196 21.19 4.95 12.00
CA ASN A 196 21.85 6.18 11.52
C ASN A 196 20.98 7.07 10.61
N TYR A 197 19.80 6.59 10.18
CA TYR A 197 18.96 7.28 9.21
C TYR A 197 17.50 7.30 9.64
N GLN A 198 16.75 8.26 9.12
CA GLN A 198 15.30 8.30 9.30
C GLN A 198 14.63 7.24 8.44
N SER A 199 13.66 6.53 8.99
CA SER A 199 12.86 5.57 8.23
C SER A 199 11.37 5.69 8.54
N ILE A 200 10.55 5.02 7.74
CA ILE A 200 9.13 4.82 8.01
C ILE A 200 8.92 3.34 8.29
N VAL A 201 8.20 3.00 9.36
CA VAL A 201 7.79 1.64 9.71
C VAL A 201 6.27 1.58 9.82
N VAL A 202 5.65 0.58 9.21
CA VAL A 202 4.21 0.38 9.16
C VAL A 202 3.86 -0.96 9.79
N PHE A 203 3.16 -0.96 10.91
CA PHE A 203 2.60 -2.17 11.49
C PHE A 203 1.16 -2.33 11.04
N GLU A 204 0.81 -3.49 10.50
CA GLU A 204 -0.53 -3.77 9.97
C GLU A 204 -1.24 -4.88 10.73
N GLY A 205 -2.56 -4.77 10.88
CA GLY A 205 -3.33 -5.77 11.61
C GLY A 205 -2.98 -5.77 13.10
N VAL A 206 -2.67 -4.59 13.65
CA VAL A 206 -2.32 -4.42 15.08
C VAL A 206 -3.49 -4.79 15.99
N ASP A 207 -4.71 -4.75 15.46
CA ASP A 207 -5.95 -5.19 16.10
C ASP A 207 -6.16 -6.71 16.10
N GLU A 208 -5.44 -7.44 15.25
CA GLU A 208 -5.55 -8.90 15.11
C GLU A 208 -4.36 -9.63 15.75
N MET A 209 -3.41 -8.89 16.34
CA MET A 209 -2.20 -9.47 16.91
C MET A 209 -2.46 -10.19 18.24
N HIS A 210 -1.75 -11.28 18.49
CA HIS A 210 -1.84 -12.01 19.75
C HIS A 210 -1.35 -11.14 20.93
N PRO A 211 -1.99 -11.23 22.11
CA PRO A 211 -1.61 -10.42 23.29
C PRO A 211 -0.13 -10.53 23.68
N GLY A 212 0.51 -11.68 23.44
CA GLY A 212 1.93 -11.90 23.69
C GLY A 212 2.87 -10.96 22.90
N VAL A 213 2.40 -10.38 21.78
CA VAL A 213 3.17 -9.45 20.93
C VAL A 213 2.96 -7.99 21.36
N ILE A 214 1.93 -7.70 22.16
CA ILE A 214 1.66 -6.33 22.65
C ILE A 214 2.87 -5.76 23.37
N ASN A 215 3.54 -6.57 24.20
CA ASN A 215 4.70 -6.13 24.97
C ASN A 215 5.89 -5.72 24.07
N VAL A 216 6.07 -6.42 22.95
CA VAL A 216 7.10 -6.12 21.94
C VAL A 216 6.82 -4.76 21.30
N LEU A 217 5.58 -4.57 20.84
CA LEU A 217 5.19 -3.30 20.24
C LEU A 217 5.26 -2.17 21.26
N ARG A 218 4.83 -2.40 22.51
CA ARG A 218 4.97 -1.43 23.60
C ARG A 218 6.43 -1.02 23.83
N GLU A 219 7.36 -1.97 23.90
CA GLU A 219 8.80 -1.70 24.06
C GLU A 219 9.33 -0.81 22.93
N ILE A 220 8.95 -1.11 21.69
CA ILE A 220 9.33 -0.31 20.50
C ILE A 220 8.81 1.12 20.64
N LEU A 221 7.55 1.29 21.04
CA LEU A 221 6.91 2.61 21.13
C LEU A 221 7.39 3.44 22.33
N ASP A 222 7.76 2.79 23.44
CA ASP A 222 8.20 3.45 24.67
C ASP A 222 9.71 3.76 24.69
N SER A 223 10.53 2.79 24.29
CA SER A 223 12.01 2.93 24.36
C SER A 223 12.65 3.31 23.03
N GLY A 224 11.90 3.17 21.92
CA GLY A 224 12.47 3.28 20.58
C GLY A 224 13.48 2.18 20.29
N THR A 225 13.46 1.07 21.02
CA THR A 225 14.33 -0.08 20.83
C THR A 225 13.56 -1.38 20.99
N PHE A 226 14.09 -2.45 20.43
CA PHE A 226 13.60 -3.80 20.63
C PHE A 226 14.79 -4.75 20.72
N THR A 227 14.78 -5.64 21.72
CA THR A 227 15.83 -6.65 21.87
C THR A 227 15.42 -7.96 21.20
N SER A 228 16.05 -8.26 20.06
CA SER A 228 15.92 -9.55 19.36
C SER A 228 17.00 -10.53 19.81
N GLY A 229 16.83 -11.82 19.52
CA GLY A 229 17.88 -12.83 19.64
C GLY A 229 19.15 -12.49 18.85
N ASN A 230 19.04 -11.66 17.80
CA ASN A 230 20.17 -11.21 16.99
C ASN A 230 20.77 -9.87 17.45
N GLY A 231 20.30 -9.31 18.57
CA GLY A 231 20.78 -8.07 19.16
C GLY A 231 19.73 -6.96 19.23
N VAL A 232 20.17 -5.77 19.65
CA VAL A 232 19.29 -4.62 19.85
C VAL A 232 19.02 -3.92 18.52
N VAL A 233 17.75 -3.70 18.24
CA VAL A 233 17.24 -2.99 17.06
C VAL A 233 16.79 -1.61 17.52
N SER A 234 17.24 -0.57 16.83
CA SER A 234 16.78 0.79 17.09
C SER A 234 15.63 1.21 16.17
N PHE A 235 14.63 1.87 16.78
CA PHE A 235 13.51 2.57 16.16
C PHE A 235 13.51 4.08 16.47
N LYS A 236 14.56 4.58 17.12
CA LYS A 236 14.63 5.96 17.62
C LYS A 236 14.47 7.00 16.53
N ASN A 237 14.83 6.69 15.28
CA ASN A 237 14.67 7.57 14.11
C ASN A 237 13.54 7.13 13.16
N CYS A 238 12.54 6.38 13.63
CA CYS A 238 11.44 5.87 12.80
C CYS A 238 10.16 6.70 12.92
N PHE A 239 9.57 7.09 11.79
CA PHE A 239 8.14 7.41 11.73
C PHE A 239 7.34 6.11 11.76
N ILE A 240 6.56 5.89 12.81
CA ILE A 240 5.78 4.67 12.99
C ILE A 240 4.31 4.93 12.65
N PHE A 241 3.78 4.12 11.74
CA PHE A 241 2.36 4.07 11.42
C PHE A 241 1.79 2.71 11.83
N LEU A 242 0.83 2.72 12.73
CA LEU A 242 0.07 1.53 13.10
C LEU A 242 -1.23 1.55 12.30
N LYS A 243 -1.59 0.47 11.64
CA LYS A 243 -2.85 0.35 10.90
C LYS A 243 -3.75 -0.67 11.58
N CYS A 244 -4.94 -0.23 11.94
CA CYS A 244 -6.03 -1.08 12.39
C CYS A 244 -7.19 -1.07 11.41
N SER A 245 -7.90 -2.19 11.35
CA SER A 245 -9.15 -2.35 10.60
C SER A 245 -10.39 -2.23 11.49
N LEU A 246 -10.21 -2.15 12.81
CA LEU A 246 -11.24 -1.83 13.81
C LEU A 246 -12.15 -0.68 13.36
N LEU A 247 -13.42 -0.80 13.74
CA LEU A 247 -14.49 0.16 13.49
C LEU A 247 -14.78 0.45 12.03
N SER A 248 -14.27 -0.33 11.07
CA SER A 248 -14.52 -0.11 9.65
C SER A 248 -16.02 -0.09 9.33
N GLU A 249 -16.78 -1.07 9.80
CA GLU A 249 -18.24 -1.16 9.58
C GLU A 249 -19.02 -0.12 10.37
N ASP A 250 -18.71 0.08 11.65
CA ASP A 250 -19.37 1.06 12.51
C ASP A 250 -19.14 2.50 12.06
N LEU A 251 -17.90 2.84 11.64
CA LEU A 251 -17.58 4.17 11.12
C LEU A 251 -18.26 4.43 9.79
N VAL A 252 -18.32 3.41 8.92
CA VAL A 252 -19.09 3.50 7.68
C VAL A 252 -20.57 3.67 8.00
N GLY A 253 -21.12 2.88 8.92
CA GLY A 253 -22.50 2.96 9.37
C GLY A 253 -22.85 4.32 9.95
N ASP A 254 -22.07 4.85 10.89
CA ASP A 254 -22.28 6.17 11.49
C ASP A 254 -22.12 7.30 10.47
N TYR A 255 -21.18 7.15 9.54
CA TYR A 255 -20.99 8.09 8.44
C TYR A 255 -22.19 8.09 7.47
N LEU A 256 -22.73 6.91 7.14
CA LEU A 256 -23.87 6.74 6.24
C LEU A 256 -25.20 7.14 6.91
N LYS A 257 -25.44 6.77 8.17
CA LYS A 257 -26.67 7.05 8.94
C LYS A 257 -26.90 8.54 9.15
N ARG A 258 -25.85 9.37 9.20
CA ARG A 258 -25.97 10.84 9.25
C ARG A 258 -26.57 11.45 7.99
N GLY A 259 -26.69 10.71 6.89
CA GLY A 259 -27.46 11.13 5.71
C GLY A 259 -28.97 10.92 5.84
N THR A 260 -29.44 10.22 6.88
CA THR A 260 -30.82 9.69 6.94
C THR A 260 -31.65 10.22 8.11
N VAL A 261 -31.03 10.80 9.15
CA VAL A 261 -31.77 11.30 10.33
C VAL A 261 -32.09 12.79 10.17
N GLY A 262 -33.24 13.07 9.54
CA GLY A 262 -33.97 14.34 9.66
C GLY A 262 -33.61 15.44 8.65
N TYR A 263 -34.41 15.55 7.59
CA TYR A 263 -34.52 16.69 6.66
C TYR A 263 -33.29 17.08 5.81
N ARG A 264 -33.51 17.02 4.49
CA ARG A 264 -32.67 17.42 3.35
C ARG A 264 -31.49 16.51 3.02
N THR A 265 -31.58 15.92 1.84
CA THR A 265 -30.50 15.49 0.94
C THR A 265 -29.46 16.60 0.76
N LYS A 266 -28.62 16.83 1.77
CA LYS A 266 -27.35 17.55 1.58
C LYS A 266 -26.33 16.52 1.11
N GLU A 267 -25.62 16.86 0.04
CA GLU A 267 -24.43 16.12 -0.41
C GLU A 267 -23.56 15.75 0.81
N LYS A 268 -23.01 14.53 0.82
CA LYS A 268 -22.10 14.07 1.88
C LYS A 268 -20.97 15.10 2.07
N SER A 269 -21.03 15.86 3.16
CA SER A 269 -20.03 16.89 3.50
C SER A 269 -18.89 16.31 4.32
N GLU A 270 -17.84 17.11 4.56
CA GLU A 270 -16.79 16.74 5.51
C GLU A 270 -17.39 16.45 6.90
N PRO A 271 -16.91 15.40 7.61
CA PRO A 271 -17.40 15.11 8.96
C PRO A 271 -17.07 16.23 9.94
N SER A 272 -17.98 16.46 10.90
CA SER A 272 -17.77 17.39 11.99
C SER A 272 -16.63 16.96 12.92
N THR A 273 -16.04 17.90 13.65
CA THR A 273 -15.05 17.62 14.70
C THR A 273 -15.56 16.60 15.73
N GLU A 274 -16.87 16.61 16.01
CA GLU A 274 -17.53 15.66 16.91
C GLU A 274 -17.50 14.22 16.38
N PHE A 275 -17.62 14.01 15.06
CA PHE A 275 -17.44 12.68 14.45
C PHE A 275 -16.07 12.09 14.81
N TYR A 276 -15.02 12.86 14.56
CA TYR A 276 -13.65 12.44 14.82
C TYR A 276 -13.41 12.19 16.31
N LYS A 277 -13.97 13.03 17.19
CA LYS A 277 -13.89 12.84 18.64
C LYS A 277 -14.53 11.52 19.07
N THR A 278 -15.77 11.27 18.68
CA THR A 278 -16.50 10.04 19.03
C THR A 278 -15.81 8.79 18.47
N ALA A 279 -15.33 8.86 17.22
CA ALA A 279 -14.57 7.78 16.61
C ALA A 279 -13.29 7.47 17.42
N LYS A 280 -12.49 8.49 17.75
CA LYS A 280 -11.29 8.32 18.59
C LYS A 280 -11.61 7.74 19.95
N ASP A 281 -12.69 8.19 20.59
CA ASP A 281 -13.11 7.71 21.92
C ASP A 281 -13.47 6.22 21.90
N ARG A 282 -14.08 5.75 20.80
CA ARG A 282 -14.37 4.32 20.62
C ARG A 282 -13.12 3.50 20.35
N VAL A 283 -12.24 3.94 19.44
CA VAL A 283 -10.96 3.26 19.17
C VAL A 283 -10.17 3.10 20.45
N ALA A 284 -10.04 4.17 21.22
CA ALA A 284 -9.28 4.16 22.47
C ALA A 284 -9.81 3.13 23.49
N LYS A 285 -11.10 2.77 23.44
CA LYS A 285 -11.65 1.72 24.32
C LYS A 285 -11.39 0.30 23.82
N MET A 286 -11.13 0.13 22.53
CA MET A 286 -10.89 -1.18 21.90
C MET A 286 -9.42 -1.57 21.89
N ILE A 287 -8.52 -0.59 21.88
CA ILE A 287 -7.07 -0.82 21.94
C ILE A 287 -6.66 -1.16 23.39
N PRO A 288 -5.81 -2.19 23.62
CA PRO A 288 -5.26 -2.49 24.94
C PRO A 288 -4.63 -1.27 25.60
N LEU A 289 -4.87 -1.09 26.91
CA LEU A 289 -4.45 0.11 27.64
C LEU A 289 -2.93 0.30 27.62
N GLU A 290 -2.18 -0.80 27.67
CA GLU A 290 -0.72 -0.84 27.59
C GLU A 290 -0.22 -0.22 26.29
N LEU A 291 -0.91 -0.48 25.18
CA LEU A 291 -0.55 0.04 23.87
C LEU A 291 -1.04 1.48 23.69
N LEU A 292 -2.25 1.78 24.15
CA LEU A 292 -2.83 3.13 24.06
C LEU A 292 -2.00 4.17 24.83
N LYS A 293 -1.45 3.81 25.99
CA LYS A 293 -0.59 4.69 26.78
C LYS A 293 0.66 5.13 26.02
N GLU A 294 1.24 4.21 25.24
CA GLU A 294 2.43 4.51 24.43
C GLU A 294 2.10 5.24 23.13
N ILE A 295 0.97 4.90 22.49
CA ILE A 295 0.54 5.59 21.28
C ILE A 295 0.10 7.02 21.58
N GLY A 296 -0.68 7.25 22.64
CA GLY A 296 -1.37 8.50 22.91
C GLY A 296 -2.66 8.65 22.10
N LYS A 297 -3.76 9.01 22.77
CA LYS A 297 -5.09 9.14 22.14
C LYS A 297 -5.13 10.22 21.06
N GLU A 298 -4.34 11.26 21.22
CA GLU A 298 -4.17 12.35 20.29
C GLU A 298 -3.56 11.91 18.95
N ASN A 299 -2.82 10.79 18.96
CA ASN A 299 -2.15 10.20 17.80
C ASN A 299 -3.02 9.19 17.03
N ILE A 300 -4.25 8.98 17.48
CA ILE A 300 -5.26 8.24 16.71
C ILE A 300 -5.70 9.12 15.53
N VAL A 301 -5.54 8.60 14.33
CA VAL A 301 -5.89 9.22 13.06
C VAL A 301 -7.02 8.43 12.42
N VAL A 302 -8.21 9.04 12.39
CA VAL A 302 -9.40 8.41 11.82
C VAL A 302 -9.53 8.81 10.35
N PHE A 303 -9.56 7.83 9.47
CA PHE A 303 -9.80 7.92 8.04
C PHE A 303 -11.27 7.68 7.76
N ARG A 304 -11.88 8.60 7.02
CA ARG A 304 -13.29 8.50 6.62
C ARG A 304 -13.44 7.83 5.25
N PRO A 305 -14.61 7.26 4.93
CA PRO A 305 -14.95 6.95 3.54
C PRO A 305 -14.80 8.18 2.64
N SER A 306 -14.35 7.97 1.40
CA SER A 306 -14.28 9.02 0.38
C SER A 306 -15.69 9.39 -0.10
N VAL A 307 -15.95 10.68 -0.32
CA VAL A 307 -17.22 11.14 -0.92
C VAL A 307 -17.17 11.02 -2.46
N LYS A 308 -18.33 11.04 -3.13
CA LYS A 308 -18.41 10.96 -4.62
C LYS A 308 -17.43 11.91 -5.30
N LYS A 309 -17.42 13.19 -4.89
CA LYS A 309 -16.53 14.22 -5.46
C LYS A 309 -15.04 13.87 -5.30
N GLU A 310 -14.67 13.20 -4.22
CA GLU A 310 -13.28 12.76 -3.99
C GLU A 310 -12.96 11.51 -4.79
N MET A 311 -13.90 10.55 -4.88
CA MET A 311 -13.76 9.35 -5.70
C MET A 311 -13.55 9.71 -7.17
N ILE A 312 -14.35 10.65 -7.71
CA ILE A 312 -14.19 11.16 -9.08
C ILE A 312 -12.81 11.80 -9.26
N LYS A 313 -12.35 12.65 -8.34
CA LYS A 313 -10.99 13.21 -8.38
C LYS A 313 -9.89 12.13 -8.34
N ILE A 314 -10.10 11.02 -7.64
CA ILE A 314 -9.16 9.90 -7.61
C ILE A 314 -9.16 9.19 -8.96
N ILE A 315 -10.34 8.95 -9.55
CA ILE A 315 -10.50 8.38 -10.89
C ILE A 315 -9.78 9.26 -11.91
N ASP A 316 -10.01 10.57 -11.90
CA ASP A 316 -9.34 11.55 -12.76
C ASP A 316 -7.82 11.40 -12.71
N LYS A 317 -7.23 11.47 -11.51
CA LYS A 317 -5.78 11.33 -11.33
C LYS A 317 -5.24 10.01 -11.84
N LYS A 318 -5.98 8.91 -11.67
CA LYS A 318 -5.57 7.58 -12.15
C LYS A 318 -5.61 7.51 -13.68
N LEU A 319 -6.64 8.06 -14.31
CA LEU A 319 -6.77 8.14 -15.76
C LEU A 319 -5.74 9.09 -16.39
N GLU A 320 -5.46 10.24 -15.76
CA GLU A 320 -4.37 11.14 -16.18
C GLU A 320 -3.01 10.46 -16.12
N ASN A 321 -2.74 9.70 -15.05
CA ASN A 321 -1.51 8.92 -14.94
C ASN A 321 -1.44 7.82 -16.03
N LEU A 322 -2.57 7.20 -16.37
CA LEU A 322 -2.65 6.29 -17.50
C LEU A 322 -2.26 7.00 -18.81
N ASN A 323 -2.86 8.16 -19.09
CA ASN A 323 -2.54 8.95 -20.28
C ASN A 323 -1.05 9.29 -20.35
N LYS A 324 -0.46 9.76 -19.24
CA LYS A 324 0.99 10.04 -19.15
C LYS A 324 1.85 8.83 -19.48
N ILE A 325 1.44 7.62 -19.09
CA ILE A 325 2.16 6.38 -19.41
C ILE A 325 2.15 6.13 -20.93
N TYR A 326 1.00 6.27 -21.59
CA TYR A 326 0.89 6.07 -23.04
C TYR A 326 1.54 7.20 -23.86
N LEU A 327 1.58 8.42 -23.32
CA LEU A 327 2.33 9.53 -23.90
C LEU A 327 3.86 9.34 -23.80
N SER A 328 4.37 8.79 -22.68
CA SER A 328 5.83 8.76 -22.40
C SER A 328 6.54 7.45 -22.75
N LYS A 329 5.87 6.30 -22.77
CA LYS A 329 6.53 4.99 -22.93
C LYS A 329 6.93 4.61 -24.36
N ASN A 330 6.53 5.38 -25.38
CA ASN A 330 6.76 4.98 -26.77
C ASN A 330 7.41 6.11 -27.59
N PRO A 331 8.74 6.13 -27.78
CA PRO A 331 9.43 7.07 -28.67
C PRO A 331 9.03 6.92 -30.16
N LYS A 332 8.18 5.94 -30.49
CA LYS A 332 7.56 5.73 -31.80
C LYS A 332 6.03 5.62 -31.77
N LYS A 333 5.35 5.93 -30.65
CA LYS A 333 3.86 5.90 -30.48
C LYS A 333 3.43 6.82 -29.33
N GLU A 334 3.58 8.12 -29.49
CA GLU A 334 2.94 9.10 -28.60
C GLU A 334 1.43 9.05 -28.86
N ILE A 335 0.66 8.44 -27.96
CA ILE A 335 -0.80 8.38 -28.09
C ILE A 335 -1.40 9.18 -26.96
N ASN A 336 -2.23 10.15 -27.31
CA ASN A 336 -3.00 10.91 -26.35
C ASN A 336 -4.33 10.20 -26.08
N ILE A 337 -4.76 10.19 -24.82
CA ILE A 337 -6.01 9.55 -24.42
C ILE A 337 -6.88 10.58 -23.72
N ASN A 338 -8.08 10.77 -24.26
CA ASN A 338 -9.15 11.56 -23.65
C ASN A 338 -10.15 10.63 -22.95
N PHE A 339 -10.63 11.02 -21.78
CA PHE A 339 -11.63 10.26 -21.02
C PHE A 339 -12.84 11.14 -20.75
N THR A 340 -14.03 10.70 -21.15
CA THR A 340 -15.26 11.49 -20.98
C THR A 340 -15.71 11.53 -19.51
N GLU A 341 -16.51 12.54 -19.16
CA GLU A 341 -17.14 12.60 -17.82
C GLU A 341 -18.06 11.40 -17.57
N LYS A 342 -18.79 10.94 -18.59
CA LYS A 342 -19.66 9.75 -18.47
C LYS A 342 -18.87 8.50 -18.11
N LEU A 343 -17.68 8.30 -18.68
CA LEU A 343 -16.82 7.18 -18.32
C LEU A 343 -16.38 7.26 -16.85
N LYS A 344 -16.06 8.45 -16.35
CA LYS A 344 -15.67 8.66 -14.94
C LYS A 344 -16.83 8.35 -14.00
N GLU A 345 -18.05 8.77 -14.36
CA GLU A 345 -19.26 8.44 -13.62
C GLU A 345 -19.52 6.93 -13.62
N TYR A 346 -19.39 6.25 -14.76
CA TYR A 346 -19.51 4.80 -14.87
C TYR A 346 -18.50 4.06 -13.98
N ILE A 347 -17.23 4.46 -14.00
CA ILE A 347 -16.21 3.87 -13.12
C ILE A 347 -16.60 4.08 -11.66
N TYR A 348 -17.08 5.27 -11.29
CA TYR A 348 -17.56 5.52 -9.94
C TYR A 348 -18.75 4.62 -9.57
N GLU A 349 -19.74 4.45 -10.44
CA GLU A 349 -20.88 3.56 -10.22
C GLU A 349 -20.43 2.12 -9.95
N GLU A 350 -19.49 1.59 -10.73
CA GLU A 350 -18.91 0.26 -10.46
C GLU A 350 -18.23 0.16 -9.09
N THR A 351 -17.66 1.25 -8.56
CA THR A 351 -17.10 1.23 -7.20
C THR A 351 -18.18 1.09 -6.12
N GLN A 352 -19.44 1.41 -6.43
CA GLN A 352 -20.56 1.34 -5.50
C GLN A 352 -21.26 -0.02 -5.50
N ASP A 353 -20.89 -0.92 -6.41
CA ASP A 353 -21.41 -2.29 -6.42
C ASP A 353 -21.13 -3.01 -5.10
N SER A 354 -22.00 -3.96 -4.74
CA SER A 354 -21.97 -4.68 -3.46
C SER A 354 -20.62 -5.32 -3.13
N VAL A 355 -19.85 -5.71 -4.15
CA VAL A 355 -18.51 -6.28 -4.01
C VAL A 355 -17.43 -5.20 -3.83
N ASN A 356 -17.52 -4.10 -4.58
CA ASN A 356 -16.46 -3.09 -4.64
C ASN A 356 -16.57 -2.03 -3.53
N ILE A 357 -17.77 -1.80 -2.98
CA ILE A 357 -18.02 -0.77 -1.97
C ILE A 357 -17.16 -0.98 -0.70
N ILE A 358 -16.91 -2.23 -0.33
CA ILE A 358 -16.08 -2.62 0.82
C ILE A 358 -14.61 -2.28 0.57
N LEU A 359 -14.17 -2.34 -0.69
CA LEU A 359 -12.80 -2.05 -1.10
C LEU A 359 -12.53 -0.55 -1.28
N GLY A 360 -13.58 0.29 -1.30
CA GLY A 360 -13.49 1.73 -1.47
C GLY A 360 -12.68 2.13 -2.70
N ALA A 361 -11.84 3.17 -2.57
CA ALA A 361 -11.03 3.69 -3.67
C ALA A 361 -9.99 2.69 -4.21
N SER A 362 -9.67 1.63 -3.47
CA SER A 362 -8.73 0.58 -3.95
C SER A 362 -9.29 -0.20 -5.14
N SER A 363 -10.62 -0.25 -5.30
CA SER A 363 -11.25 -0.93 -6.43
C SER A 363 -11.04 -0.21 -7.77
N ILE A 364 -10.83 1.12 -7.75
CA ILE A 364 -10.69 1.96 -8.95
C ILE A 364 -9.55 1.46 -9.86
N GLU A 365 -8.40 1.14 -9.28
CA GLU A 365 -7.24 0.69 -10.05
C GLU A 365 -7.49 -0.66 -10.74
N ARG A 366 -8.19 -1.56 -10.05
CA ARG A 366 -8.62 -2.85 -10.60
C ARG A 366 -9.62 -2.65 -11.74
N ILE A 367 -10.62 -1.78 -11.53
CA ILE A 367 -11.65 -1.46 -12.53
C ILE A 367 -11.00 -0.89 -13.79
N ILE A 368 -10.17 0.15 -13.66
CA ILE A 368 -9.46 0.75 -14.80
C ILE A 368 -8.59 -0.29 -15.50
N SER A 369 -7.86 -1.13 -14.76
CA SER A 369 -7.00 -2.16 -15.36
C SER A 369 -7.79 -3.17 -16.18
N ILE A 370 -8.88 -3.71 -15.62
CA ILE A 370 -9.71 -4.73 -16.28
C ILE A 370 -10.49 -4.13 -17.45
N ARG A 371 -11.17 -3.01 -17.22
CA ARG A 371 -12.13 -2.42 -18.16
C ARG A 371 -11.45 -1.63 -19.27
N ILE A 372 -10.35 -0.94 -18.97
CA ILE A 372 -9.69 -0.01 -19.88
C ILE A 372 -8.36 -0.59 -20.35
N CYS A 373 -7.39 -0.83 -19.46
CA CYS A 373 -6.02 -1.14 -19.84
C CYS A 373 -5.91 -2.39 -20.73
N ASN A 374 -6.64 -3.46 -20.40
CA ASN A 374 -6.60 -4.71 -21.17
C ASN A 374 -7.06 -4.51 -22.63
N ARG A 375 -8.14 -3.75 -22.83
CA ARG A 375 -8.68 -3.46 -24.17
C ARG A 375 -7.82 -2.45 -24.90
N LEU A 376 -7.39 -1.39 -24.20
CA LEU A 376 -6.54 -0.36 -24.76
C LEU A 376 -5.20 -0.92 -25.26
N ASN A 377 -4.57 -1.80 -24.48
CA ASN A 377 -3.34 -2.49 -24.90
C ASN A 377 -3.56 -3.24 -26.22
N LYS A 378 -4.64 -4.03 -26.33
CA LYS A 378 -5.00 -4.75 -27.56
C LYS A 378 -5.18 -3.79 -28.74
N ILE A 379 -5.89 -2.68 -28.54
CA ILE A 379 -6.17 -1.69 -29.59
C ILE A 379 -4.88 -1.00 -30.06
N VAL A 380 -3.98 -0.63 -29.15
CA VAL A 380 -2.74 0.08 -29.47
C VAL A 380 -1.67 -0.84 -30.10
N THR A 381 -1.73 -2.15 -29.85
CA THR A 381 -0.79 -3.12 -30.43
C THR A 381 -1.24 -3.71 -31.75
N THR A 382 -2.54 -3.76 -32.03
CA THR A 382 -3.09 -4.44 -33.21
C THR A 382 -3.19 -3.49 -34.39
N GLU A 383 -2.62 -3.86 -35.55
CA GLU A 383 -2.63 -3.05 -36.77
C GLU A 383 -4.03 -2.79 -37.33
N GLU A 384 -4.99 -3.69 -37.05
CA GLU A 384 -6.40 -3.59 -37.47
C GLU A 384 -7.09 -2.29 -37.04
N PHE A 385 -6.66 -1.68 -35.94
CA PHE A 385 -7.26 -0.43 -35.44
C PHE A 385 -6.61 0.84 -36.02
N GLY A 386 -5.54 0.70 -36.82
CA GLY A 386 -4.93 1.82 -37.55
C GLY A 386 -4.46 2.98 -36.66
N ILE A 387 -4.09 2.71 -35.40
CA ILE A 387 -3.62 3.73 -34.47
C ILE A 387 -2.15 4.02 -34.73
N VAL A 388 -1.87 5.28 -35.04
CA VAL A 388 -0.54 5.78 -35.37
C VAL A 388 -0.07 6.81 -34.32
N PRO A 389 1.24 7.10 -34.27
CA PRO A 389 1.77 8.09 -33.34
C PRO A 389 1.17 9.48 -33.62
N GLY A 390 0.81 10.20 -32.57
CA GLY A 390 0.13 11.49 -32.61
C GLY A 390 -1.41 11.40 -32.52
N ASP A 391 -1.98 10.21 -32.65
CA ASP A 391 -3.43 10.03 -32.55
C ASP A 391 -3.95 10.35 -31.13
N THR A 392 -5.19 10.84 -31.09
CA THR A 392 -5.96 10.93 -29.86
C THR A 392 -7.04 9.85 -29.84
N ILE A 393 -7.10 9.08 -28.77
CA ILE A 393 -8.17 8.11 -28.51
C ILE A 393 -9.09 8.71 -27.46
N GLU A 394 -10.36 8.84 -27.76
CA GLU A 394 -11.39 9.12 -26.76
C GLU A 394 -11.99 7.82 -26.27
N ILE A 395 -12.04 7.68 -24.95
CA ILE A 395 -12.66 6.55 -24.27
C ILE A 395 -13.94 7.04 -23.61
N ASP A 396 -15.06 6.47 -24.03
CA ASP A 396 -16.41 6.83 -23.57
C ASP A 396 -17.21 5.58 -23.19
N ILE A 397 -18.41 5.79 -22.67
CA ILE A 397 -19.40 4.75 -22.37
C ILE A 397 -20.65 4.96 -23.24
N LEU A 398 -21.02 3.95 -24.02
CA LEU A 398 -22.23 3.94 -24.85
C LEU A 398 -23.03 2.66 -24.58
N ASN A 399 -24.31 2.80 -24.24
CA ASN A 399 -25.21 1.69 -23.93
C ASN A 399 -24.66 0.70 -22.87
N GLY A 400 -23.89 1.20 -21.90
CA GLY A 400 -23.26 0.39 -20.86
C GLY A 400 -21.97 -0.33 -21.28
N GLU A 401 -21.50 -0.12 -22.51
CA GLU A 401 -20.24 -0.66 -23.00
C GLU A 401 -19.20 0.44 -23.21
N ILE A 402 -17.95 0.15 -22.79
CA ILE A 402 -16.84 1.08 -23.03
C ILE A 402 -16.46 1.03 -24.50
N VAL A 403 -16.40 2.19 -25.13
CA VAL A 403 -16.04 2.39 -26.52
C VAL A 403 -14.73 3.18 -26.63
N PHE A 404 -13.98 2.93 -27.69
CA PHE A 404 -12.70 3.54 -27.97
C PHE A 404 -12.77 4.18 -29.35
N ASN A 405 -12.83 5.51 -29.40
CA ASN A 405 -13.01 6.28 -30.62
C ASN A 405 -11.70 6.97 -30.98
N LYS A 406 -11.17 6.70 -32.18
CA LYS A 406 -10.04 7.48 -32.71
C LYS A 406 -10.53 8.85 -33.15
N ILE A 407 -10.01 9.90 -32.53
CA ILE A 407 -10.20 11.28 -32.97
C ILE A 407 -9.11 11.58 -33.98
N THR A 408 -9.50 11.64 -35.26
CA THR A 408 -8.58 12.08 -36.32
C THR A 408 -8.54 13.60 -36.28
N LEU A 409 -7.38 14.18 -35.96
CA LEU A 409 -7.16 15.61 -36.16
C LEU A 409 -7.13 15.85 -37.68
N SER A 410 -8.17 16.51 -38.20
CA SER A 410 -8.27 16.98 -39.58
C SER A 410 -7.17 17.95 -39.94
#